data_AF-A0ABD3Q0B9-F1
#
_entry.id   AF-A0ABD3Q0B9-F1
#
_cell.length_a   1.000
_cell.length_b   1.000
_cell.length_c   1.000
_cell.angle_alpha   90.00
_cell.angle_beta   90.00
_cell.angle_gamma   90.00
#
_symmetry.space_group_name_H-M   'P 1'
#
loop_
_entity.id
_entity.type
_entity.pdbx_description
1 polymer ?
#
loop_
_entity_poly.entity_id
_entity_poly.type
_entity_poly.pdbx_seq_one_letter_code
_entity_poly.pdbx_strand_id
1 'polypeptide(L)'
;MSLSSEDSPLLGLQITASRSKVAKNSRNNKSEQRKNMIWVGVMSTACILSLLVLHRYRKSGFNNPTPQRTLNDSAFDKIASPLSEELLAKLNASAKRHSHQVPLYAKVQTLSYQIYTGGAPAYILDDNDNIIKRNEECINLNSYGLPEGTSDLDLQCYLGLDDTAEDVSRRLSIMSDAVNRAYDIADPDETTLKIFLAPEFFFRGKNGAFEFVNEEYEESIGECSDICHILKGLENIVADERFEHWLFLFGTVIGSEKLPKKDNYDYQFYNFAPLYKGFNPATSKRIGKNFIVPKRYVSNIDFLTPLRHLTNRSIAMELLDETDPSVSATLMNPHLVGHKRYDNEMWAKYKDELSSLGYNMIEYGWFYMDGIAFSVEICLDHLVHRALMTYMADVVTGSKTRVPSSANDSVEWVGIPRHQAQISLVSSAGMDIIVASLALANGGHIYLQDGMDGNTPVQTTYGTDECQPNEYEFFGGSQCVKRTAVVSATDVTFEYEHNLNFTDYAVYADKNWKDVVDSIFSKELYEPRLTVYDPVNIVLIDHGDV
;
A
#
# COMPACT_ATOMS: atom_id res chain seq x y z
N MET A 1 -8.42 -15.22 -8.66
CA MET A 1 -9.85 -14.79 -8.67
C MET A 1 -9.90 -13.43 -9.35
N SER A 2 -10.45 -13.30 -10.56
CA SER A 2 -10.54 -12.00 -11.23
C SER A 2 -11.73 -11.20 -10.65
N LEU A 3 -11.45 -10.05 -10.04
CA LEU A 3 -12.48 -9.09 -9.66
C LEU A 3 -12.83 -8.27 -10.90
N SER A 4 -14.07 -8.40 -11.40
CA SER A 4 -14.57 -7.61 -12.53
C SER A 4 -14.64 -6.12 -12.15
N SER A 5 -14.10 -5.26 -13.02
CA SER A 5 -13.95 -3.81 -12.87
C SER A 5 -15.24 -2.98 -12.90
N GLU A 6 -16.40 -3.53 -12.55
CA GLU A 6 -17.70 -2.85 -12.78
C GLU A 6 -18.18 -1.93 -11.65
N ASP A 7 -17.53 -1.86 -10.49
CA ASP A 7 -18.01 -1.05 -9.35
C ASP A 7 -17.05 0.08 -8.95
N SER A 8 -16.70 0.97 -9.89
CA SER A 8 -16.08 2.26 -9.57
C SER A 8 -17.13 3.38 -9.52
N PRO A 9 -17.42 3.99 -8.35
CA PRO A 9 -18.45 5.01 -8.23
C PRO A 9 -17.89 6.38 -8.59
N LEU A 10 -17.55 6.61 -9.86
CA LEU A 10 -17.17 7.93 -10.38
C LEU A 10 -17.55 8.06 -11.86
N LEU A 11 -18.85 7.92 -12.17
CA LEU A 11 -19.52 8.52 -13.33
C LEU A 11 -21.04 8.26 -13.20
N GLY A 12 -21.80 9.31 -12.89
CA GLY A 12 -23.25 9.26 -12.72
C GLY A 12 -24.00 9.09 -14.05
N LEU A 13 -24.05 7.87 -14.59
CA LEU A 13 -24.96 7.48 -15.67
C LEU A 13 -25.81 6.29 -15.22
N GLN A 14 -27.02 6.58 -14.73
CA GLN A 14 -28.05 5.57 -14.49
C GLN A 14 -28.64 5.08 -15.81
N ILE A 15 -28.36 3.83 -16.17
CA ILE A 15 -29.17 3.07 -17.12
C ILE A 15 -29.99 2.06 -16.31
N THR A 16 -31.28 2.35 -16.14
CA THR A 16 -32.21 1.43 -15.48
C THR A 16 -32.60 0.29 -16.44
N ALA A 17 -32.25 -0.95 -16.09
CA ALA A 17 -32.83 -2.14 -16.71
C ALA A 17 -33.44 -3.05 -15.64
N SER A 18 -34.78 -3.01 -15.55
CA SER A 18 -35.59 -3.93 -14.77
C SER A 18 -35.51 -5.36 -15.34
N ARG A 19 -35.25 -6.37 -14.51
CA ARG A 19 -35.52 -7.78 -14.84
C ARG A 19 -36.26 -8.49 -13.71
N SER A 20 -37.52 -8.82 -13.99
CA SER A 20 -38.30 -9.86 -13.31
C SER A 20 -37.93 -11.25 -13.87
N LYS A 21 -37.78 -12.23 -12.98
CA LYS A 21 -37.66 -13.67 -13.30
C LYS A 21 -39.03 -14.25 -13.68
N VAL A 22 -39.17 -14.95 -14.82
CA VAL A 22 -40.06 -16.13 -15.02
C VAL A 22 -39.51 -17.03 -16.12
N ALA A 23 -39.68 -18.34 -15.93
CA ALA A 23 -39.10 -19.46 -16.67
C ALA A 23 -39.86 -19.90 -17.96
N LYS A 24 -39.15 -20.74 -18.76
CA LYS A 24 -39.61 -21.73 -19.76
C LYS A 24 -40.53 -21.26 -20.91
N ASN A 25 -40.02 -21.22 -22.15
CA ASN A 25 -40.33 -22.22 -23.20
C ASN A 25 -39.70 -21.89 -24.57
N SER A 26 -39.49 -22.97 -25.33
CA SER A 26 -38.94 -23.11 -26.67
C SER A 26 -39.79 -22.47 -27.80
N ARG A 27 -39.09 -22.08 -28.90
CA ARG A 27 -39.55 -21.62 -30.24
C ARG A 27 -39.81 -20.12 -30.46
N ASN A 28 -38.83 -19.44 -31.08
CA ASN A 28 -38.94 -18.67 -32.35
C ASN A 28 -37.84 -17.61 -32.42
N ASN A 29 -36.73 -17.88 -33.12
CA ASN A 29 -35.65 -16.92 -33.28
C ASN A 29 -35.41 -16.54 -34.75
N LYS A 30 -36.34 -15.76 -35.33
CA LYS A 30 -36.16 -15.08 -36.64
C LYS A 30 -36.39 -13.56 -36.58
N SER A 31 -36.65 -13.01 -35.39
CA SER A 31 -36.96 -11.58 -35.19
C SER A 31 -35.75 -10.73 -34.80
N GLU A 32 -34.78 -11.28 -34.07
CA GLU A 32 -33.59 -10.52 -33.63
C GLU A 32 -32.55 -10.27 -34.72
N GLN A 33 -32.41 -11.17 -35.70
CA GLN A 33 -31.45 -10.98 -36.81
C GLN A 33 -31.78 -9.77 -37.71
N ARG A 34 -33.03 -9.27 -37.71
CA ARG A 34 -33.39 -8.06 -38.47
C ARG A 34 -33.06 -6.75 -37.73
N LYS A 35 -32.95 -6.75 -36.40
CA LYS A 35 -32.64 -5.55 -35.63
C LYS A 35 -31.13 -5.24 -35.65
N ASN A 36 -30.30 -6.28 -35.65
CA ASN A 36 -28.83 -6.10 -35.70
C ASN A 36 -28.34 -5.64 -37.08
N MET A 37 -29.07 -5.95 -38.17
CA MET A 37 -28.69 -5.50 -39.52
C MET A 37 -28.97 -4.00 -39.76
N ILE A 38 -29.98 -3.43 -39.08
CA ILE A 38 -30.32 -2.00 -39.18
C ILE A 38 -29.27 -1.14 -38.43
N TRP A 39 -28.78 -1.62 -37.28
CA TRP A 39 -27.75 -0.92 -36.51
C TRP A 39 -26.38 -0.89 -37.20
N VAL A 40 -26.00 -1.96 -37.89
CA VAL A 40 -24.76 -2.00 -38.70
C VAL A 40 -24.85 -1.03 -39.90
N GLY A 41 -26.04 -0.84 -40.48
CA GLY A 41 -26.27 0.14 -41.56
C GLY A 41 -26.16 1.60 -41.11
N VAL A 42 -26.64 1.92 -39.90
CA VAL A 42 -26.59 3.29 -39.33
C VAL A 42 -25.18 3.68 -38.90
N MET A 43 -24.39 2.74 -38.34
CA MET A 43 -23.01 3.02 -37.95
C MET A 43 -22.07 3.16 -39.16
N SER A 44 -22.30 2.39 -40.24
CA SER A 44 -21.49 2.49 -41.46
C SER A 44 -21.71 3.82 -42.21
N THR A 45 -22.93 4.36 -42.20
CA THR A 45 -23.23 5.66 -42.83
C THR A 45 -22.67 6.86 -42.05
N ALA A 46 -22.59 6.78 -40.71
CA ALA A 46 -21.95 7.81 -39.89
C ALA A 46 -20.42 7.91 -40.12
N CYS A 47 -19.74 6.77 -40.31
CA CYS A 47 -18.32 6.75 -40.65
C CYS A 47 -18.03 7.36 -42.04
N ILE A 48 -18.87 7.07 -43.04
CA ILE A 48 -18.69 7.62 -44.40
C ILE A 48 -18.94 9.13 -44.43
N LEU A 49 -19.93 9.64 -43.69
CA LEU A 49 -20.18 11.09 -43.56
C LEU A 49 -19.04 11.82 -42.86
N SER A 50 -18.44 11.21 -41.83
CA SER A 50 -17.30 11.78 -41.10
C SER A 50 -16.04 11.88 -41.99
N LEU A 51 -15.80 10.86 -42.81
CA LEU A 51 -14.72 10.85 -43.80
C LEU A 51 -14.95 11.88 -44.93
N LEU A 52 -16.20 12.11 -45.34
CA LEU A 52 -16.52 13.14 -46.34
C LEU A 52 -16.38 14.57 -45.80
N VAL A 53 -16.67 14.80 -44.51
CA VAL A 53 -16.43 16.09 -43.84
C VAL A 53 -14.93 16.36 -43.70
N LEU A 54 -14.13 15.37 -43.29
CA LEU A 54 -12.67 15.50 -43.21
C LEU A 54 -12.02 15.67 -44.60
N HIS A 55 -12.55 15.01 -45.64
CA HIS A 55 -12.03 15.18 -46.99
C HIS A 55 -12.37 16.55 -47.60
N ARG A 56 -13.51 17.16 -47.22
CA ARG A 56 -13.83 18.55 -47.58
C ARG A 56 -12.98 19.57 -46.83
N TYR A 57 -12.63 19.31 -45.57
CA TYR A 57 -11.79 20.23 -44.78
C TYR A 57 -10.34 20.29 -45.28
N ARG A 58 -9.84 19.19 -45.86
CA ARG A 58 -8.47 19.12 -46.42
C ARG A 58 -8.32 19.81 -47.80
N LYS A 59 -9.42 20.24 -48.43
CA LYS A 59 -9.41 20.83 -49.78
C LYS A 59 -9.60 22.36 -49.81
N SER A 60 -9.85 23.00 -48.68
CA SER A 60 -9.88 24.47 -48.57
C SER A 60 -8.51 25.00 -48.13
N GLY A 61 -7.58 25.07 -49.08
CA GLY A 61 -6.37 25.87 -48.93
C GLY A 61 -6.71 27.35 -48.86
N PHE A 62 -6.27 28.01 -47.80
CA PHE A 62 -6.35 29.47 -47.65
C PHE A 62 -4.93 30.06 -47.77
N ASN A 63 -4.59 30.47 -48.99
CA ASN A 63 -3.61 31.53 -49.22
C ASN A 63 -4.39 32.84 -49.25
N ASN A 64 -4.14 33.74 -48.29
CA ASN A 64 -4.06 35.18 -48.55
C ASN A 64 -3.54 35.97 -47.33
N PRO A 65 -2.72 37.01 -47.55
CA PRO A 65 -2.08 37.79 -46.50
C PRO A 65 -3.03 38.86 -45.95
N THR A 66 -3.01 39.07 -44.63
CA THR A 66 -3.74 40.16 -43.96
C THR A 66 -2.79 41.33 -43.68
N PRO A 67 -3.26 42.59 -43.77
CA PRO A 67 -2.39 43.75 -43.74
C PRO A 67 -2.02 44.15 -42.32
N GLN A 68 -0.76 44.57 -42.14
CA GLN A 68 -0.25 45.21 -40.94
C GLN A 68 -1.07 46.46 -40.62
N ARG A 69 -1.74 46.44 -39.47
CA ARG A 69 -2.36 47.60 -38.84
C ARG A 69 -1.46 48.02 -37.70
N THR A 70 -0.74 49.12 -37.88
CA THR A 70 0.07 49.78 -36.86
C THR A 70 -0.86 50.29 -35.75
N LEU A 71 -0.78 49.66 -34.57
CA LEU A 71 -1.34 50.18 -33.33
C LEU A 71 -0.22 50.92 -32.59
N ASN A 72 -0.52 52.16 -32.23
CA ASN A 72 0.38 53.05 -31.48
C ASN A 72 0.57 52.54 -30.04
N ASP A 73 1.80 52.14 -29.72
CA ASP A 73 2.28 51.87 -28.36
C ASP A 73 2.56 53.16 -27.59
N SER A 74 1.54 53.76 -26.95
CA SER A 74 1.81 54.85 -25.98
C SER A 74 0.83 54.98 -24.82
N ALA A 75 -0.01 53.97 -24.56
CA ALA A 75 -1.03 54.07 -23.51
C ALA A 75 -0.97 53.00 -22.40
N PHE A 76 -0.03 52.06 -22.43
CA PHE A 76 0.09 51.01 -21.40
C PHE A 76 1.25 51.19 -20.40
N ASP A 77 2.14 52.17 -20.61
CA ASP A 77 3.35 52.34 -19.78
C ASP A 77 3.16 53.12 -18.46
N LYS A 78 1.93 53.44 -18.04
CA LYS A 78 1.71 54.28 -16.84
C LYS A 78 0.83 53.69 -15.75
N ILE A 79 0.45 52.41 -15.83
CA ILE A 79 -0.29 51.71 -14.75
C ILE A 79 0.46 50.43 -14.29
N ALA A 80 1.71 50.22 -14.74
CA ALA A 80 2.62 49.24 -14.15
C ALA A 80 3.15 49.77 -12.81
N SER A 81 2.33 49.62 -11.78
CA SER A 81 2.53 50.10 -10.41
C SER A 81 3.59 49.27 -9.63
N PRO A 82 4.09 49.78 -8.49
CA PRO A 82 4.97 49.08 -7.53
C PRO A 82 4.53 47.66 -7.10
N LEU A 83 3.28 47.26 -7.39
CA LEU A 83 2.80 45.90 -7.17
C LEU A 83 3.53 44.85 -8.03
N SER A 84 4.02 45.23 -9.23
CA SER A 84 4.76 44.29 -10.09
C SER A 84 6.18 44.04 -9.58
N GLU A 85 6.84 45.06 -9.03
CA GLU A 85 8.17 44.92 -8.41
C GLU A 85 8.11 44.12 -7.11
N GLU A 86 7.07 44.29 -6.29
CA GLU A 86 6.90 43.48 -5.08
C GLU A 86 6.58 42.01 -5.42
N LEU A 87 5.75 41.76 -6.44
CA LEU A 87 5.44 40.40 -6.90
C LEU A 87 6.67 39.75 -7.54
N LEU A 88 7.41 40.47 -8.37
CA LEU A 88 8.67 40.00 -8.97
C LEU A 88 9.75 39.80 -7.90
N ALA A 89 9.82 40.63 -6.86
CA ALA A 89 10.74 40.44 -5.74
C ALA A 89 10.36 39.22 -4.90
N LYS A 90 9.06 38.96 -4.69
CA LYS A 90 8.56 37.73 -4.02
C LYS A 90 8.81 36.48 -4.87
N LEU A 91 8.58 36.55 -6.18
CA LEU A 91 8.87 35.46 -7.11
C LEU A 91 10.38 35.21 -7.23
N ASN A 92 11.21 36.26 -7.30
CA ASN A 92 12.67 36.13 -7.33
C ASN A 92 13.27 35.71 -5.99
N ALA A 93 12.67 36.10 -4.86
CA ALA A 93 13.06 35.62 -3.53
C ALA A 93 12.64 34.15 -3.32
N SER A 94 11.50 33.73 -3.89
CA SER A 94 11.09 32.33 -3.93
C SER A 94 11.99 31.50 -4.85
N ALA A 95 12.33 32.02 -6.04
CA ALA A 95 13.20 31.35 -7.00
C ALA A 95 14.66 31.27 -6.52
N LYS A 96 15.18 32.29 -5.82
CA LYS A 96 16.52 32.26 -5.20
C LYS A 96 16.63 31.33 -3.98
N ARG A 97 15.51 30.93 -3.36
CA ARG A 97 15.52 29.93 -2.27
C ARG A 97 15.66 28.50 -2.77
N HIS A 98 15.42 28.24 -4.06
CA HIS A 98 15.72 26.96 -4.69
C HIS A 98 17.12 26.97 -5.30
N SER A 99 18.13 27.48 -4.57
CA SER A 99 19.52 27.18 -4.94
C SER A 99 19.64 25.66 -5.01
N HIS A 100 20.14 25.11 -6.13
CA HIS A 100 20.35 23.69 -6.34
C HIS A 100 20.98 23.05 -5.10
N GLN A 101 20.14 22.56 -4.19
CA GLN A 101 20.61 21.78 -3.07
C GLN A 101 21.04 20.47 -3.70
N VAL A 102 22.32 20.17 -3.53
CA VAL A 102 22.84 18.84 -3.84
C VAL A 102 21.95 17.85 -3.07
N PRO A 103 21.33 16.88 -3.76
CA PRO A 103 20.47 15.92 -3.09
C PRO A 103 21.25 15.24 -1.97
N LEU A 104 20.62 15.12 -0.79
CA LEU A 104 21.26 14.52 0.38
C LEU A 104 21.70 13.07 0.10
N TYR A 105 20.91 12.36 -0.69
CA TYR A 105 21.18 10.98 -1.08
C TYR A 105 21.35 10.85 -2.59
N ALA A 106 22.43 10.20 -3.00
CA ALA A 106 22.67 9.84 -4.39
C ALA A 106 22.14 8.43 -4.72
N LYS A 107 22.08 7.56 -3.71
CA LYS A 107 21.68 6.16 -3.83
C LYS A 107 20.66 5.76 -2.78
N VAL A 108 20.00 4.64 -3.03
CA VAL A 108 19.15 3.94 -2.08
C VAL A 108 19.55 2.47 -1.99
N GLN A 109 19.56 1.94 -0.77
CA GLN A 109 19.72 0.51 -0.48
C GLN A 109 18.49 0.04 0.30
N THR A 110 17.92 -1.10 -0.08
CA THR A 110 16.77 -1.68 0.63
C THR A 110 17.16 -2.99 1.30
N LEU A 111 16.74 -3.13 2.56
CA LEU A 111 16.91 -4.28 3.42
C LEU A 111 15.52 -4.79 3.78
N SER A 112 15.06 -5.81 3.07
CA SER A 112 13.71 -6.34 3.23
C SER A 112 13.72 -7.48 4.24
N TYR A 113 12.97 -7.31 5.33
CA TYR A 113 12.89 -8.29 6.40
C TYR A 113 11.82 -9.33 6.09
N GLN A 114 12.27 -10.56 5.83
CA GLN A 114 11.39 -11.70 5.58
C GLN A 114 11.14 -12.45 6.88
N ILE A 115 9.87 -12.55 7.25
CA ILE A 115 9.39 -13.40 8.35
C ILE A 115 7.93 -13.78 8.05
N TYR A 116 7.56 -15.02 8.38
CA TYR A 116 6.21 -15.49 8.13
C TYR A 116 5.20 -14.81 9.07
N THR A 117 4.33 -13.96 8.53
CA THR A 117 3.29 -13.23 9.30
C THR A 117 1.88 -13.77 9.07
N GLY A 118 1.72 -14.78 8.23
CA GLY A 118 0.48 -15.53 8.04
C GLY A 118 0.09 -16.36 9.26
N GLY A 119 -1.03 -17.09 9.18
CA GLY A 119 -1.39 -18.05 10.21
C GLY A 119 -0.59 -19.34 10.06
N ALA A 120 -0.08 -19.89 11.16
CA ALA A 120 0.61 -21.18 11.16
C ALA A 120 -0.33 -22.26 10.59
N PRO A 121 0.15 -23.15 9.71
CA PRO A 121 -0.70 -24.19 9.14
C PRO A 121 -1.20 -25.11 10.26
N ALA A 122 -2.50 -25.39 10.30
CA ALA A 122 -3.11 -26.24 11.32
C ALA A 122 -2.68 -27.71 11.17
N TYR A 123 -2.30 -28.09 9.95
CA TYR A 123 -1.80 -29.40 9.61
C TYR A 123 -0.53 -29.29 8.77
N ILE A 124 0.44 -30.14 9.04
CA ILE A 124 1.71 -30.23 8.34
C ILE A 124 1.87 -31.62 7.74
N LEU A 125 2.49 -31.70 6.57
CA LEU A 125 2.84 -32.98 5.95
C LEU A 125 4.16 -33.45 6.53
N ASP A 126 4.17 -34.63 7.15
CA ASP A 126 5.43 -35.25 7.58
C ASP A 126 6.18 -35.79 6.37
N ASP A 127 7.33 -35.20 6.06
CA ASP A 127 8.17 -35.58 4.91
C ASP A 127 8.59 -37.06 4.93
N ASN A 128 8.68 -37.70 6.10
CA ASN A 128 9.15 -39.08 6.19
C ASN A 128 8.07 -40.09 5.78
N ASP A 129 6.82 -39.83 6.18
CA ASP A 129 5.73 -40.79 6.06
C ASP A 129 4.64 -40.35 5.07
N ASN A 130 4.69 -39.11 4.58
CA ASN A 130 3.64 -38.47 3.78
C ASN A 130 2.27 -38.49 4.50
N ILE A 131 2.31 -38.42 5.85
CA ILE A 131 1.13 -38.40 6.72
C ILE A 131 0.88 -36.96 7.16
N ILE A 132 -0.36 -36.51 6.97
CA ILE A 132 -0.82 -35.22 7.49
C ILE A 132 -0.97 -35.33 9.01
N LYS A 133 -0.18 -34.53 9.74
CA LYS A 133 -0.23 -34.44 11.21
C LYS A 133 -0.73 -33.06 11.62
N ARG A 134 -1.40 -32.97 12.76
CA ARG A 134 -1.78 -31.68 13.34
C ARG A 134 -0.51 -30.94 13.76
N ASN A 135 -0.39 -29.67 13.40
CA ASN A 135 0.71 -28.82 13.85
C ASN A 135 0.62 -28.61 15.36
N GLU A 136 1.72 -28.88 16.06
CA GLU A 136 1.83 -28.71 17.50
C GLU A 136 1.65 -27.25 17.94
N GLU A 137 2.05 -26.29 17.10
CA GLU A 137 1.86 -24.85 17.33
C GLU A 137 0.37 -24.48 17.41
N CYS A 138 -0.51 -25.27 16.78
CA CYS A 138 -1.96 -25.04 16.73
C CYS A 138 -2.75 -25.85 17.77
N ILE A 139 -2.07 -26.46 18.74
CA ILE A 139 -2.75 -27.12 19.86
C ILE A 139 -3.33 -26.05 20.79
N ASN A 140 -4.61 -26.19 21.16
CA ASN A 140 -5.37 -25.23 21.98
C ASN A 140 -5.63 -23.86 21.34
N LEU A 141 -5.27 -23.69 20.07
CA LEU A 141 -5.62 -22.49 19.30
C LEU A 141 -6.82 -22.76 18.42
N ASN A 142 -7.59 -21.70 18.18
CA ASN A 142 -8.66 -21.73 17.19
C ASN A 142 -8.05 -21.84 15.80
N SER A 143 -8.64 -22.70 14.98
CA SER A 143 -8.34 -22.74 13.55
C SER A 143 -9.23 -21.73 12.81
N TYR A 144 -8.63 -21.09 11.83
CA TYR A 144 -9.18 -20.11 10.91
C TYR A 144 -8.92 -20.61 9.50
N GLY A 145 -9.77 -20.24 8.55
CA GLY A 145 -9.66 -20.75 7.19
C GLY A 145 -10.08 -19.72 6.16
N LEU A 146 -9.56 -19.90 4.95
CA LEU A 146 -10.06 -19.22 3.75
C LEU A 146 -11.49 -19.70 3.44
N PRO A 147 -12.31 -18.90 2.72
CA PRO A 147 -13.72 -19.18 2.48
C PRO A 147 -14.00 -20.50 1.73
N GLU A 148 -15.28 -20.92 1.73
CA GLU A 148 -15.82 -22.19 1.21
C GLU A 148 -15.08 -22.78 -0.02
N GLY A 149 -14.61 -24.01 0.13
CA GLY A 149 -13.96 -24.79 -0.94
C GLY A 149 -12.49 -25.11 -0.71
N THR A 150 -11.90 -24.56 0.36
CA THR A 150 -10.52 -24.87 0.75
C THR A 150 -10.45 -26.24 1.43
N SER A 151 -9.35 -26.95 1.19
CA SER A 151 -9.08 -28.23 1.82
C SER A 151 -8.78 -28.06 3.31
N ASP A 152 -8.92 -29.12 4.12
CA ASP A 152 -8.54 -29.07 5.55
C ASP A 152 -7.06 -28.67 5.75
N LEU A 153 -6.22 -28.81 4.71
CA LEU A 153 -4.82 -28.39 4.70
C LEU A 153 -4.64 -26.87 4.68
N ASP A 154 -5.66 -26.13 4.26
CA ASP A 154 -5.62 -24.67 4.19
C ASP A 154 -6.05 -24.01 5.52
N LEU A 155 -6.38 -24.82 6.53
CA LEU A 155 -6.66 -24.35 7.87
C LEU A 155 -5.37 -23.84 8.52
N GLN A 156 -5.49 -22.71 9.20
CA GLN A 156 -4.39 -22.05 9.89
C GLN A 156 -4.79 -21.74 11.33
N CYS A 157 -3.85 -21.63 12.26
CA CYS A 157 -4.06 -20.98 13.54
C CYS A 157 -3.19 -19.72 13.60
N TYR A 158 -3.62 -18.70 14.33
CA TYR A 158 -2.80 -17.52 14.51
C TYR A 158 -2.06 -17.58 15.84
N LEU A 159 -0.75 -17.34 15.78
CA LEU A 159 0.14 -17.41 16.94
C LEU A 159 0.27 -16.05 17.62
N GLY A 160 0.48 -16.09 18.93
CA GLY A 160 0.60 -14.94 19.80
C GLY A 160 0.32 -15.33 21.24
N LEU A 161 0.79 -14.50 22.18
CA LEU A 161 0.59 -14.74 23.61
C LEU A 161 -0.80 -14.26 24.07
N ASP A 162 -1.28 -14.85 25.18
CA ASP A 162 -2.52 -14.42 25.82
C ASP A 162 -2.36 -13.08 26.55
N ASP A 163 -1.18 -12.84 27.12
CA ASP A 163 -0.77 -11.52 27.61
C ASP A 163 -0.33 -10.66 26.41
N THR A 164 -1.18 -9.70 26.03
CA THR A 164 -0.93 -8.87 24.85
C THR A 164 0.25 -7.93 25.03
N ALA A 165 0.55 -7.48 26.26
CA ALA A 165 1.71 -6.65 26.53
C ALA A 165 3.00 -7.46 26.38
N GLU A 166 3.01 -8.71 26.84
CA GLU A 166 4.13 -9.63 26.60
C GLU A 166 4.30 -9.94 25.11
N ASP A 167 3.20 -10.18 24.37
CA ASP A 167 3.21 -10.41 22.92
C ASP A 167 3.85 -9.23 22.17
N VAL A 168 3.40 -8.00 22.48
CA VAL A 168 3.96 -6.76 21.92
C VAL A 168 5.45 -6.65 22.24
N SER A 169 5.86 -6.88 23.48
CA SER A 169 7.27 -6.80 23.89
C SER A 169 8.13 -7.82 23.13
N ARG A 170 7.65 -9.05 22.94
CA ARG A 170 8.36 -10.10 22.19
C ARG A 170 8.48 -9.74 20.71
N ARG A 171 7.42 -9.26 20.08
CA ARG A 171 7.43 -8.80 18.68
C ARG A 171 8.39 -7.61 18.48
N LEU A 172 8.40 -6.65 19.41
CA LEU A 172 9.34 -5.52 19.38
C LEU A 172 10.80 -6.00 19.51
N SER A 173 11.07 -6.99 20.36
CA SER A 173 12.41 -7.58 20.47
C SER A 173 12.86 -8.23 19.15
N ILE A 174 11.98 -9.02 18.51
CA ILE A 174 12.25 -9.64 17.21
C ILE A 174 12.52 -8.58 16.13
N MET A 175 11.71 -7.51 16.10
CA MET A 175 11.90 -6.39 15.18
C MET A 175 13.25 -5.68 15.43
N SER A 176 13.59 -5.44 16.70
CA SER A 176 14.85 -4.81 17.08
C SER A 176 16.05 -5.65 16.65
N ASP A 177 16.00 -6.98 16.79
CA ASP A 177 17.06 -7.89 16.35
C ASP A 177 17.25 -7.81 14.83
N ALA A 178 16.16 -7.78 14.06
CA ALA A 178 16.21 -7.61 12.60
C ALA A 178 16.78 -6.26 12.18
N VAL A 179 16.39 -5.16 12.85
CA VAL A 179 16.93 -3.82 12.58
C VAL A 179 18.42 -3.72 12.90
N ASN A 180 18.86 -4.26 14.04
CA ASN A 180 20.27 -4.28 14.40
C ASN A 180 21.09 -5.10 13.40
N ARG A 181 20.57 -6.26 12.99
CA ARG A 181 21.22 -7.07 11.95
C ARG A 181 21.31 -6.34 10.61
N ALA A 182 20.24 -5.63 10.23
CA ALA A 182 20.19 -4.83 9.01
C ALA A 182 21.26 -3.72 9.05
N TYR A 183 21.44 -3.05 10.19
CA TYR A 183 22.49 -2.06 10.37
C TYR A 183 23.89 -2.64 10.11
N ASP A 184 24.19 -3.80 10.69
CA ASP A 184 25.52 -4.43 10.61
C ASP A 184 25.95 -4.81 9.18
N ILE A 185 24.98 -5.06 8.30
CA ILE A 185 25.20 -5.53 6.92
C ILE A 185 24.93 -4.47 5.84
N ALA A 186 24.38 -3.32 6.22
CA ALA A 186 24.08 -2.24 5.28
C ALA A 186 25.35 -1.55 4.75
N ASP A 187 25.20 -0.88 3.61
CA ASP A 187 26.22 0.00 3.06
C ASP A 187 26.51 1.14 4.06
N PRO A 188 27.75 1.32 4.55
CA PRO A 188 28.06 2.38 5.51
C PRO A 188 28.02 3.80 4.92
N ASP A 189 27.93 3.98 3.58
CA ASP A 189 27.98 5.29 2.91
C ASP A 189 26.80 6.19 3.30
N GLU A 190 27.06 7.30 3.99
CA GLU A 190 26.05 8.29 4.42
C GLU A 190 25.27 8.93 3.26
N THR A 191 25.81 8.89 2.03
CA THR A 191 25.13 9.38 0.82
C THR A 191 24.15 8.36 0.22
N THR A 192 24.07 7.16 0.80
CA THR A 192 23.08 6.13 0.48
C THR A 192 21.97 6.18 1.54
N LEU A 193 20.72 6.38 1.12
CA LEU A 193 19.54 6.19 1.96
C LEU A 193 19.30 4.70 2.17
N LYS A 194 19.17 4.25 3.41
CA LYS A 194 18.82 2.86 3.73
C LYS A 194 17.34 2.75 4.01
N ILE A 195 16.70 1.74 3.45
CA ILE A 195 15.28 1.46 3.68
C ILE A 195 15.14 0.09 4.30
N PHE A 196 14.67 0.03 5.54
CA PHE A 196 14.26 -1.22 6.18
C PHE A 196 12.76 -1.43 5.93
N LEU A 197 12.40 -2.57 5.35
CA LEU A 197 11.03 -2.87 4.94
C LEU A 197 10.57 -4.19 5.56
N ALA A 198 9.56 -4.15 6.42
CA ALA A 198 8.97 -5.33 7.06
C ALA A 198 7.57 -5.67 6.47
N PRO A 199 7.10 -6.92 6.61
CA PRO A 199 5.90 -7.39 5.94
C PRO A 199 4.61 -6.97 6.66
N GLU A 200 3.48 -7.07 5.96
CA GLU A 200 2.17 -6.83 6.56
C GLU A 200 1.90 -7.84 7.70
N PHE A 201 1.06 -7.45 8.67
CA PHE A 201 0.62 -8.27 9.80
C PHE A 201 1.71 -8.65 10.80
N PHE A 202 2.85 -7.95 10.79
CA PHE A 202 3.89 -8.18 11.80
C PHE A 202 3.35 -7.94 13.22
N PHE A 203 2.55 -6.88 13.42
CA PHE A 203 1.85 -6.58 14.67
C PHE A 203 0.35 -6.89 14.52
N ARG A 204 0.04 -8.17 14.35
CA ARG A 204 -1.30 -8.71 14.49
C ARG A 204 -1.33 -9.58 15.74
N GLY A 205 -2.27 -9.33 16.65
CA GLY A 205 -2.39 -10.08 17.91
C GLY A 205 -3.03 -11.46 17.71
N LYS A 206 -2.97 -12.31 18.74
CA LYS A 206 -3.55 -13.67 18.75
C LYS A 206 -4.99 -13.75 18.25
N ASN A 207 -5.80 -12.74 18.59
CA ASN A 207 -7.22 -12.64 18.20
C ASN A 207 -7.46 -11.89 16.88
N GLY A 208 -6.40 -11.60 16.13
CA GLY A 208 -6.44 -10.90 14.84
C GLY A 208 -6.26 -9.38 14.92
N ALA A 209 -6.30 -8.79 16.11
CA ALA A 209 -6.07 -7.36 16.33
C ALA A 209 -5.63 -7.09 17.78
N PHE A 210 -4.97 -5.96 18.02
CA PHE A 210 -4.76 -5.38 19.34
C PHE A 210 -5.91 -4.42 19.68
N GLU A 211 -6.42 -4.45 20.90
CA GLU A 211 -7.56 -3.62 21.29
C GLU A 211 -7.12 -2.20 21.69
N PHE A 212 -7.83 -1.18 21.20
CA PHE A 212 -7.75 0.17 21.72
C PHE A 212 -8.45 0.22 23.07
N VAL A 213 -7.72 0.69 24.07
CA VAL A 213 -8.26 0.92 25.40
C VAL A 213 -9.07 2.22 25.36
N ASN A 214 -10.25 2.23 25.99
CA ASN A 214 -11.07 3.44 26.05
C ASN A 214 -10.31 4.56 26.80
N GLU A 215 -10.31 5.78 26.26
CA GLU A 215 -9.65 6.98 26.81
C GLU A 215 -9.96 7.18 28.31
N GLU A 216 -11.21 6.96 28.73
CA GLU A 216 -11.61 7.08 30.14
C GLU A 216 -10.86 6.11 31.06
N TYR A 217 -10.54 4.92 30.55
CA TYR A 217 -9.78 3.92 31.28
C TYR A 217 -8.29 4.29 31.28
N GLU A 218 -7.72 4.71 30.15
CA GLU A 218 -6.31 5.15 30.06
C GLU A 218 -6.01 6.30 31.03
N GLU A 219 -6.87 7.31 31.12
CA GLU A 219 -6.72 8.42 32.07
C GLU A 219 -6.70 7.95 33.54
N SER A 220 -7.42 6.87 33.84
CA SER A 220 -7.57 6.37 35.21
C SER A 220 -6.38 5.54 35.69
N ILE A 221 -5.72 4.80 34.79
CA ILE A 221 -4.59 3.92 35.13
C ILE A 221 -3.24 4.53 34.77
N GLY A 222 -3.20 5.50 33.84
CA GLY A 222 -1.95 6.09 33.35
C GLY A 222 -1.06 5.12 32.57
N GLU A 223 -1.60 3.97 32.16
CA GLU A 223 -0.93 2.96 31.34
C GLU A 223 -1.27 3.17 29.87
N CYS A 224 -0.30 2.86 29.02
CA CYS A 224 -0.34 3.02 27.57
C CYS A 224 -0.99 1.76 26.98
N SER A 225 -1.92 1.89 26.04
CA SER A 225 -2.47 0.74 25.30
C SER A 225 -1.40 -0.02 24.53
N ASP A 226 -1.70 -1.26 24.10
CA ASP A 226 -0.81 -2.10 23.28
C ASP A 226 -0.32 -1.37 22.03
N ILE A 227 -1.23 -0.67 21.35
CA ILE A 227 -0.91 0.11 20.14
C ILE A 227 0.02 1.27 20.47
N CYS A 228 -0.22 1.95 21.60
CA CYS A 228 0.68 2.98 22.11
C CYS A 228 2.07 2.40 22.44
N HIS A 229 2.16 1.19 23.02
CA HIS A 229 3.41 0.49 23.31
C HIS A 229 4.15 0.08 22.03
N ILE A 230 3.44 -0.41 21.01
CA ILE A 230 4.02 -0.72 19.69
C ILE A 230 4.62 0.54 19.08
N LEU A 231 3.85 1.63 19.00
CA LEU A 231 4.29 2.88 18.37
C LEU A 231 5.51 3.48 19.06
N LYS A 232 5.50 3.56 20.40
CA LYS A 232 6.65 4.05 21.19
C LYS A 232 7.85 3.11 21.08
N GLY A 233 7.62 1.79 21.10
CA GLY A 233 8.68 0.79 20.97
C GLY A 233 9.39 0.89 19.63
N LEU A 234 8.64 0.96 18.53
CA LEU A 234 9.19 1.13 17.18
C LEU A 234 9.95 2.45 17.02
N GLU A 235 9.43 3.53 17.60
CA GLU A 235 10.13 4.80 17.61
C GLU A 235 11.47 4.72 18.38
N ASN A 236 11.46 4.09 19.56
CA ASN A 236 12.68 3.92 20.35
C ASN A 236 13.74 3.11 19.62
N ILE A 237 13.36 2.14 18.78
CA ILE A 237 14.29 1.37 17.95
C ILE A 237 15.06 2.28 16.97
N VAL A 238 14.41 3.30 16.41
CA VAL A 238 14.99 4.17 15.36
C VAL A 238 15.58 5.48 15.90
N ALA A 239 15.37 5.77 17.18
CA ALA A 239 15.89 6.94 17.88
C ALA A 239 17.36 6.74 18.30
N ASP A 240 18.24 6.52 17.31
CA ASP A 240 19.68 6.29 17.46
C ASP A 240 20.42 7.06 16.35
N GLU A 241 21.57 7.66 16.67
CA GLU A 241 22.39 8.41 15.72
C GLU A 241 22.84 7.59 14.51
N ARG A 242 22.97 6.27 14.69
CA ARG A 242 23.31 5.32 13.63
C ARG A 242 22.25 5.24 12.53
N PHE A 243 21.03 5.71 12.80
CA PHE A 243 19.89 5.64 11.89
C PHE A 243 19.54 6.96 11.19
N GLU A 244 20.37 8.01 11.28
CA GLU A 244 20.08 9.31 10.64
C GLU A 244 19.80 9.22 9.11
N HIS A 245 20.41 8.24 8.44
CA HIS A 245 20.28 8.00 7.00
C HIS A 245 19.39 6.79 6.66
N TRP A 246 18.42 6.51 7.53
CA TRP A 246 17.51 5.37 7.40
C TRP A 246 16.04 5.78 7.34
N LEU A 247 15.27 5.00 6.59
CA LEU A 247 13.82 5.00 6.54
C LEU A 247 13.32 3.60 6.91
N PHE A 248 12.35 3.50 7.80
CA PHE A 248 11.80 2.26 8.30
C PHE A 248 10.31 2.19 7.99
N LEU A 249 9.87 1.11 7.34
CA LEU A 249 8.47 0.74 7.21
C LEU A 249 8.26 -0.58 7.96
N PHE A 250 7.75 -0.50 9.19
CA PHE A 250 7.74 -1.60 10.16
C PHE A 250 6.62 -2.63 9.98
N GLY A 251 6.19 -2.84 8.73
CA GLY A 251 5.03 -3.68 8.47
C GLY A 251 3.74 -2.98 8.91
N THR A 252 2.73 -3.76 9.27
CA THR A 252 1.46 -3.20 9.76
C THR A 252 1.08 -3.63 11.17
N VAL A 253 0.28 -2.76 11.78
CA VAL A 253 -0.42 -2.97 13.05
C VAL A 253 -1.89 -3.13 12.74
N ILE A 254 -2.50 -4.20 13.29
CA ILE A 254 -3.94 -4.39 13.25
C ILE A 254 -4.52 -4.01 14.61
N GLY A 255 -5.35 -2.96 14.61
CA GLY A 255 -6.06 -2.49 15.79
C GLY A 255 -7.55 -2.77 15.73
N SER A 256 -8.20 -2.86 16.87
CA SER A 256 -9.66 -2.93 16.99
C SER A 256 -10.15 -2.04 18.13
N GLU A 257 -11.27 -1.35 17.96
CA GLU A 257 -11.89 -0.52 18.98
C GLU A 257 -13.34 -0.97 19.17
N LYS A 258 -13.76 -1.18 20.42
CA LYS A 258 -15.15 -1.50 20.72
C LYS A 258 -16.01 -0.25 20.62
N LEU A 259 -17.04 -0.29 19.77
CA LEU A 259 -17.93 0.85 19.59
C LEU A 259 -18.96 0.94 20.74
N PRO A 260 -19.29 2.15 21.23
CA PRO A 260 -20.17 2.35 22.38
C PRO A 260 -21.68 2.08 22.12
N LYS A 261 -22.05 1.25 21.13
CA LYS A 261 -23.45 1.01 20.75
C LYS A 261 -24.08 -0.18 21.49
N LYS A 262 -25.41 -0.31 21.37
CA LYS A 262 -26.29 -1.30 22.04
C LYS A 262 -25.89 -2.78 21.85
N ASP A 263 -25.02 -3.08 20.91
CA ASP A 263 -24.56 -4.43 20.63
C ASP A 263 -23.13 -4.59 21.17
N ASN A 264 -22.91 -5.62 22.00
CA ASN A 264 -21.61 -5.91 22.58
C ASN A 264 -20.56 -6.34 21.53
N TYR A 265 -21.00 -6.55 20.29
CA TYR A 265 -20.19 -7.08 19.19
C TYR A 265 -19.86 -6.06 18.08
N ASP A 266 -20.17 -4.77 18.27
CA ASP A 266 -19.83 -3.74 17.29
C ASP A 266 -18.36 -3.30 17.47
N TYR A 267 -17.48 -3.80 16.60
CA TYR A 267 -16.06 -3.46 16.59
C TYR A 267 -15.71 -2.67 15.33
N GLN A 268 -14.84 -1.69 15.53
CA GLN A 268 -14.19 -0.97 14.46
C GLN A 268 -12.76 -1.48 14.31
N PHE A 269 -12.29 -1.65 13.07
CA PHE A 269 -10.95 -2.16 12.81
C PHE A 269 -10.07 -1.15 12.10
N TYR A 270 -8.76 -1.35 12.28
CA TYR A 270 -7.68 -0.51 11.79
C TYR A 270 -6.58 -1.40 11.24
N ASN A 271 -6.03 -1.04 10.09
CA ASN A 271 -4.80 -1.60 9.58
C ASN A 271 -3.95 -0.43 9.07
N PHE A 272 -2.75 -0.26 9.63
CA PHE A 272 -1.88 0.85 9.27
C PHE A 272 -0.41 0.46 9.42
N ALA A 273 0.45 1.12 8.66
CA ALA A 273 1.89 0.93 8.72
C ALA A 273 2.59 2.14 9.37
N PRO A 274 3.30 1.93 10.50
CA PRO A 274 4.21 2.93 11.04
C PRO A 274 5.42 3.10 10.11
N LEU A 275 5.68 4.34 9.70
CA LEU A 275 6.83 4.72 8.87
C LEU A 275 7.66 5.77 9.59
N TYR A 276 8.95 5.51 9.77
CA TYR A 276 9.84 6.38 10.52
C TYR A 276 11.10 6.72 9.74
N LYS A 277 11.50 7.98 9.76
CA LYS A 277 12.87 8.39 9.44
C LYS A 277 13.70 8.29 10.71
N GLY A 278 14.81 7.56 10.67
CA GLY A 278 15.71 7.49 11.82
C GLY A 278 16.33 8.85 12.14
N PHE A 279 16.69 9.05 13.40
CA PHE A 279 17.19 10.34 13.87
C PHE A 279 18.06 10.20 15.11
N ASN A 280 19.01 11.11 15.26
CA ASN A 280 19.76 11.26 16.50
C ASN A 280 18.93 12.07 17.52
N PRO A 281 18.51 11.47 18.64
CA PRO A 281 17.69 12.16 19.64
C PRO A 281 18.43 13.30 20.36
N ALA A 282 19.77 13.35 20.28
CA ALA A 282 20.56 14.41 20.89
C ALA A 282 20.63 15.70 20.04
N THR A 283 20.48 15.60 18.72
CA THR A 283 20.73 16.72 17.78
C THR A 283 19.51 17.10 16.95
N SER A 284 18.65 16.13 16.61
CA SER A 284 17.51 16.34 15.72
C SER A 284 16.23 16.59 16.52
N LYS A 285 15.36 17.42 15.94
CA LYS A 285 13.98 17.50 16.42
C LYS A 285 13.20 16.35 15.80
N ARG A 286 12.44 15.62 16.63
CA ARG A 286 11.48 14.56 16.26
C ARG A 286 10.46 14.95 15.16
N ILE A 287 10.35 16.24 14.82
CA ILE A 287 9.36 16.78 13.89
C ILE A 287 9.62 16.25 12.47
N GLY A 288 8.58 15.69 11.86
CA GLY A 288 8.63 15.17 10.49
C GLY A 288 9.40 13.87 10.32
N LYS A 289 9.64 13.15 11.42
CA LYS A 289 10.27 11.82 11.39
C LYS A 289 9.25 10.70 11.44
N ASN A 290 8.05 10.96 11.95
CA ASN A 290 7.06 9.94 12.27
C ASN A 290 5.86 10.06 11.34
N PHE A 291 5.49 8.95 10.71
CA PHE A 291 4.36 8.87 9.78
C PHE A 291 3.50 7.63 10.05
N ILE A 292 2.22 7.76 9.72
CA ILE A 292 1.27 6.64 9.74
C ILE A 292 0.68 6.50 8.34
N VAL A 293 0.77 5.31 7.77
CA VAL A 293 0.15 4.96 6.49
C VAL A 293 -1.10 4.13 6.75
N PRO A 294 -2.31 4.70 6.68
CA PRO A 294 -3.53 3.91 6.83
C PRO A 294 -3.74 3.03 5.60
N LYS A 295 -4.14 1.77 5.81
CA LYS A 295 -4.71 0.91 4.77
C LYS A 295 -6.13 1.39 4.47
N ARG A 296 -6.54 1.36 3.20
CA ARG A 296 -7.88 1.83 2.78
C ARG A 296 -8.83 0.70 2.43
N TYR A 297 -8.32 -0.38 1.87
CA TYR A 297 -9.13 -1.50 1.42
C TYR A 297 -8.95 -2.71 2.33
N VAL A 298 -10.07 -3.29 2.74
CA VAL A 298 -10.08 -4.48 3.60
C VAL A 298 -9.84 -5.71 2.73
N SER A 299 -8.77 -6.45 3.03
CA SER A 299 -8.52 -7.73 2.37
C SER A 299 -9.19 -8.89 3.11
N ASN A 300 -9.39 -10.02 2.42
CA ASN A 300 -9.94 -11.23 3.04
C ASN A 300 -9.04 -11.80 4.16
N ILE A 301 -7.74 -11.50 4.10
CA ILE A 301 -6.71 -12.04 4.99
C ILE A 301 -6.34 -11.06 6.12
N ASP A 302 -6.92 -9.85 6.13
CA ASP A 302 -6.70 -8.85 7.20
C ASP A 302 -7.10 -9.42 8.55
N PHE A 303 -8.21 -10.16 8.56
CA PHE A 303 -8.83 -10.67 9.77
C PHE A 303 -8.91 -12.18 9.73
N LEU A 304 -8.69 -12.76 10.90
CA LEU A 304 -8.88 -14.19 11.13
C LEU A 304 -10.38 -14.47 11.00
N THR A 305 -10.77 -15.23 9.98
CA THR A 305 -12.17 -15.65 9.83
C THR A 305 -12.40 -16.89 10.68
N PRO A 306 -13.12 -16.81 11.82
CA PRO A 306 -13.38 -18.00 12.62
C PRO A 306 -14.12 -19.06 11.81
N LEU A 307 -13.71 -20.32 11.98
CA LEU A 307 -14.31 -21.50 11.35
C LEU A 307 -15.84 -21.61 11.56
N ARG A 308 -16.38 -20.90 12.57
CA ARG A 308 -17.80 -20.89 12.96
C ARG A 308 -18.75 -20.51 11.81
N HIS A 309 -18.27 -19.83 10.77
CA HIS A 309 -19.11 -19.40 9.64
C HIS A 309 -19.27 -20.45 8.52
N LEU A 310 -18.61 -21.62 8.59
CA LEU A 310 -18.55 -22.57 7.47
C LEU A 310 -19.32 -23.88 7.67
N THR A 311 -19.99 -24.10 8.80
CA THR A 311 -20.88 -25.27 8.97
C THR A 311 -22.34 -24.84 9.14
N ASN A 312 -23.26 -25.47 8.39
CA ASN A 312 -24.71 -25.23 8.51
C ASN A 312 -25.26 -25.45 9.93
N ARG A 313 -24.50 -26.10 10.82
CA ARG A 313 -24.90 -26.40 12.20
C ARG A 313 -24.57 -25.25 13.17
N SER A 314 -23.51 -24.49 12.92
CA SER A 314 -23.10 -23.37 13.78
C SER A 314 -23.97 -22.12 13.58
N ILE A 315 -24.42 -21.82 12.36
CA ILE A 315 -25.39 -20.73 12.11
C ILE A 315 -26.73 -21.00 12.82
N ALA A 316 -27.15 -22.27 12.88
CA ALA A 316 -28.37 -22.67 13.58
C ALA A 316 -28.21 -22.67 15.12
N MET A 317 -27.00 -22.91 15.63
CA MET A 317 -26.72 -22.82 17.08
C MET A 317 -26.47 -21.38 17.55
N GLU A 318 -25.90 -20.51 16.72
CA GLU A 318 -25.72 -19.08 17.04
C GLU A 318 -27.07 -18.33 17.14
N LEU A 319 -28.05 -18.71 16.33
CA LEU A 319 -29.44 -18.24 16.49
C LEU A 319 -30.15 -18.80 17.74
N LEU A 320 -29.57 -19.79 18.42
CA LEU A 320 -30.20 -20.49 19.55
C LEU A 320 -29.40 -20.39 20.87
N ASP A 321 -28.14 -19.97 20.83
CA ASP A 321 -27.22 -20.02 21.96
C ASP A 321 -26.34 -18.75 22.03
N GLU A 322 -26.99 -17.60 22.21
CA GLU A 322 -26.34 -16.32 22.57
C GLU A 322 -25.62 -16.39 23.95
N THR A 323 -25.60 -17.55 24.61
CA THR A 323 -25.18 -17.71 26.00
C THR A 323 -23.85 -18.43 26.22
N ASP A 324 -23.13 -18.87 25.17
CA ASP A 324 -21.80 -19.47 25.35
C ASP A 324 -20.69 -18.39 25.41
N PRO A 325 -20.13 -18.08 26.60
CA PRO A 325 -19.10 -17.05 26.76
C PRO A 325 -17.76 -17.43 26.12
N SER A 326 -17.53 -18.71 25.79
CA SER A 326 -16.30 -19.18 25.15
C SER A 326 -16.24 -18.84 23.65
N VAL A 327 -17.38 -18.53 23.03
CA VAL A 327 -17.51 -18.19 21.60
C VAL A 327 -17.27 -16.68 21.35
N SER A 328 -17.19 -15.88 22.42
CA SER A 328 -17.33 -14.41 22.41
C SER A 328 -16.06 -13.61 22.04
N ALA A 329 -14.87 -14.20 22.02
CA ALA A 329 -13.62 -13.42 21.91
C ALA A 329 -13.09 -13.24 20.48
N THR A 330 -13.62 -13.99 19.50
CA THR A 330 -13.12 -13.89 18.11
C THR A 330 -13.91 -12.87 17.29
N LEU A 331 -13.18 -11.90 16.75
CA LEU A 331 -13.68 -10.80 15.93
C LEU A 331 -14.18 -11.30 14.55
N MET A 332 -15.30 -10.76 14.07
CA MET A 332 -15.87 -11.12 12.76
C MET A 332 -15.13 -10.40 11.63
N ASN A 333 -14.84 -11.10 10.52
CA ASN A 333 -14.21 -10.50 9.35
C ASN A 333 -15.15 -9.48 8.67
N PRO A 334 -14.81 -8.18 8.61
CA PRO A 334 -15.65 -7.15 8.00
C PRO A 334 -15.96 -7.40 6.52
N HIS A 335 -15.11 -8.12 5.79
CA HIS A 335 -15.35 -8.45 4.40
C HIS A 335 -16.60 -9.34 4.22
N LEU A 336 -16.89 -10.23 5.18
CA LEU A 336 -18.06 -11.12 5.14
C LEU A 336 -19.41 -10.38 5.25
N VAL A 337 -19.41 -9.20 5.86
CA VAL A 337 -20.59 -8.33 5.97
C VAL A 337 -20.61 -7.24 4.89
N GLY A 338 -19.70 -7.30 3.91
CA GLY A 338 -19.66 -6.39 2.77
C GLY A 338 -18.88 -5.09 3.00
N HIS A 339 -18.16 -4.94 4.12
CA HIS A 339 -17.25 -3.81 4.33
C HIS A 339 -15.96 -4.03 3.54
N LYS A 340 -15.88 -3.40 2.36
CA LYS A 340 -14.69 -3.47 1.47
C LYS A 340 -13.63 -2.40 1.76
N ARG A 341 -13.94 -1.44 2.65
CA ARG A 341 -13.08 -0.29 2.96
C ARG A 341 -13.07 -0.03 4.45
N TYR A 342 -11.92 0.41 4.96
CA TYR A 342 -11.80 0.99 6.28
C TYR A 342 -12.52 2.33 6.33
N ASP A 343 -13.04 2.70 7.51
CA ASP A 343 -13.78 3.95 7.68
C ASP A 343 -12.85 5.17 7.58
N ASN A 344 -13.14 6.07 6.64
CA ASN A 344 -12.37 7.28 6.43
C ASN A 344 -12.68 8.36 7.47
N GLU A 345 -13.91 8.43 7.96
CA GLU A 345 -14.33 9.45 8.93
C GLU A 345 -13.61 9.26 10.26
N MET A 346 -13.34 8.02 10.62
CA MET A 346 -12.62 7.69 11.84
C MET A 346 -11.11 7.99 11.73
N TRP A 347 -10.45 7.75 10.59
CA TRP A 347 -9.08 8.25 10.40
C TRP A 347 -8.99 9.77 10.52
N ALA A 348 -10.05 10.49 10.12
CA ALA A 348 -10.10 11.94 10.31
C ALA A 348 -10.22 12.33 11.80
N LYS A 349 -10.91 11.53 12.63
CA LYS A 349 -10.96 11.71 14.10
C LYS A 349 -9.57 11.60 14.72
N TYR A 350 -8.82 10.55 14.39
CA TYR A 350 -7.49 10.31 14.97
C TYR A 350 -6.39 11.20 14.38
N LYS A 351 -6.64 11.87 13.25
CA LYS A 351 -5.65 12.71 12.58
C LYS A 351 -5.09 13.79 13.51
N ASP A 352 -5.96 14.48 14.23
CA ASP A 352 -5.57 15.57 15.11
C ASP A 352 -4.80 15.07 16.33
N GLU A 353 -5.24 13.95 16.90
CA GLU A 353 -4.56 13.28 18.01
C GLU A 353 -3.16 12.79 17.60
N LEU A 354 -3.06 12.04 16.50
CA LEU A 354 -1.78 11.58 15.94
C LEU A 354 -0.85 12.77 15.66
N SER A 355 -1.38 13.86 15.09
CA SER A 355 -0.62 15.08 14.85
C SER A 355 -0.10 15.70 16.14
N SER A 356 -0.90 15.70 17.22
CA SER A 356 -0.48 16.18 18.54
C SER A 356 0.63 15.33 19.16
N LEU A 357 0.66 14.03 18.82
CA LEU A 357 1.70 13.09 19.22
C LEU A 357 2.96 13.16 18.33
N GLY A 358 2.93 13.99 17.28
CA GLY A 358 4.04 14.21 16.35
C GLY A 358 4.02 13.32 15.10
N TYR A 359 2.96 12.55 14.87
CA TYR A 359 2.78 11.71 13.69
C TYR A 359 2.13 12.47 12.53
N ASN A 360 2.55 12.15 11.32
CA ASN A 360 2.00 12.72 10.09
C ASN A 360 1.33 11.63 9.26
N MET A 361 0.04 11.79 8.97
CA MET A 361 -0.70 10.77 8.23
C MET A 361 -0.44 10.88 6.72
N ILE A 362 -0.09 9.75 6.09
CA ILE A 362 0.09 9.62 4.63
C ILE A 362 -1.22 9.13 4.02
N GLU A 363 -2.18 10.04 3.86
CA GLU A 363 -3.57 9.70 3.51
C GLU A 363 -3.76 9.13 2.11
N TYR A 364 -2.89 9.56 1.19
CA TYR A 364 -2.99 9.37 -0.25
C TYR A 364 -1.99 8.34 -0.79
N GLY A 365 -1.20 7.71 0.09
CA GLY A 365 -0.10 6.83 -0.31
C GLY A 365 1.06 7.55 -0.98
N TRP A 366 1.23 8.85 -0.71
CA TRP A 366 2.28 9.71 -1.27
C TRP A 366 2.88 10.60 -0.18
N PHE A 367 4.21 10.75 -0.18
CA PHE A 367 4.91 11.71 0.68
C PHE A 367 6.25 12.10 0.06
N TYR A 368 6.87 13.13 0.62
CA TYR A 368 8.23 13.53 0.29
C TYR A 368 9.14 13.47 1.51
N MET A 369 10.38 13.11 1.26
CA MET A 369 11.41 13.14 2.29
C MET A 369 12.75 13.50 1.64
N ASP A 370 13.41 14.54 2.15
CA ASP A 370 14.74 14.99 1.72
C ASP A 370 14.88 15.19 0.20
N GLY A 371 13.82 15.69 -0.45
CA GLY A 371 13.78 15.94 -1.89
C GLY A 371 13.48 14.70 -2.75
N ILE A 372 13.16 13.56 -2.13
CA ILE A 372 12.78 12.33 -2.83
C ILE A 372 11.27 12.14 -2.75
N ALA A 373 10.65 11.85 -3.88
CA ALA A 373 9.23 11.52 -4.01
C ALA A 373 8.98 10.04 -3.74
N PHE A 374 8.12 9.74 -2.77
CA PHE A 374 7.75 8.39 -2.39
C PHE A 374 6.27 8.10 -2.64
N SER A 375 5.97 6.86 -3.04
CA SER A 375 4.66 6.25 -2.84
C SER A 375 4.74 5.10 -1.83
N VAL A 376 3.65 4.88 -1.09
CA VAL A 376 3.57 3.81 -0.09
C VAL A 376 2.17 3.19 -0.05
N GLU A 377 2.11 1.87 -0.09
CA GLU A 377 0.88 1.08 -0.14
C GLU A 377 0.97 -0.15 0.77
N ILE A 378 -0.19 -0.68 1.15
CA ILE A 378 -0.32 -1.85 2.02
C ILE A 378 -1.18 -2.89 1.30
N CYS A 379 -0.57 -4.00 0.90
CA CYS A 379 -1.23 -5.17 0.27
C CYS A 379 -2.32 -4.76 -0.73
N LEU A 380 -3.59 -5.00 -0.41
CA LEU A 380 -4.73 -4.75 -1.31
C LEU A 380 -4.80 -3.31 -1.84
N ASP A 381 -4.29 -2.32 -1.12
CA ASP A 381 -4.20 -0.94 -1.62
C ASP A 381 -3.37 -0.85 -2.90
N HIS A 382 -2.32 -1.66 -3.03
CA HIS A 382 -1.51 -1.80 -4.24
C HIS A 382 -2.31 -2.50 -5.34
N LEU A 383 -2.97 -3.62 -5.06
CA LEU A 383 -3.77 -4.35 -6.06
C LEU A 383 -4.90 -3.49 -6.65
N VAL A 384 -5.44 -2.54 -5.88
CA VAL A 384 -6.46 -1.58 -6.36
C VAL A 384 -5.86 -0.25 -6.85
N HIS A 385 -4.55 -0.21 -7.09
CA HIS A 385 -3.81 0.89 -7.71
C HIS A 385 -3.95 2.23 -6.97
N ARG A 386 -4.01 2.24 -5.64
CA ARG A 386 -4.37 3.43 -4.84
C ARG A 386 -3.46 4.63 -5.12
N ALA A 387 -2.14 4.43 -5.09
CA ALA A 387 -1.17 5.50 -5.31
C ALA A 387 -1.26 6.03 -6.74
N LEU A 388 -1.35 5.15 -7.74
CA LEU A 388 -1.50 5.52 -9.14
C LEU A 388 -2.79 6.30 -9.40
N MET A 389 -3.93 5.81 -8.90
CA MET A 389 -5.22 6.47 -9.07
C MET A 389 -5.24 7.85 -8.40
N THR A 390 -4.59 7.98 -7.23
CA THR A 390 -4.45 9.27 -6.57
C THR A 390 -3.62 10.25 -7.40
N TYR A 391 -2.48 9.79 -7.94
CA TYR A 391 -1.66 10.60 -8.85
C TYR A 391 -2.44 11.05 -10.09
N MET A 392 -3.14 10.13 -10.76
CA MET A 392 -3.93 10.44 -11.94
C MET A 392 -5.06 11.44 -11.64
N ALA A 393 -5.77 11.25 -10.53
CA ALA A 393 -6.81 12.16 -10.09
C ALA A 393 -6.22 13.55 -9.78
N ASP A 394 -5.05 13.62 -9.15
CA ASP A 394 -4.39 14.89 -8.85
C ASP A 394 -4.00 15.65 -10.12
N VAL A 395 -3.41 14.96 -11.11
CA VAL A 395 -3.05 15.54 -12.41
C VAL A 395 -4.29 16.11 -13.11
N VAL A 396 -5.41 15.37 -13.14
CA VAL A 396 -6.65 15.81 -13.80
C VAL A 396 -7.35 16.95 -13.05
N THR A 397 -7.22 17.00 -11.72
CA THR A 397 -7.87 18.02 -10.88
C THR A 397 -7.04 19.29 -10.69
N GLY A 398 -5.86 19.36 -11.30
CA GLY A 398 -4.98 20.53 -11.30
C GLY A 398 -4.06 20.61 -10.09
N SER A 399 -3.54 19.47 -9.62
CA SER A 399 -2.55 19.35 -8.55
C SER A 399 -2.96 19.98 -7.22
N LYS A 400 -4.18 19.65 -6.77
CA LYS A 400 -4.76 20.18 -5.53
C LYS A 400 -4.45 19.33 -4.31
N THR A 401 -4.10 18.06 -4.51
CA THR A 401 -3.81 17.12 -3.44
C THR A 401 -2.55 17.56 -2.72
N ARG A 402 -2.62 17.58 -1.39
CA ARG A 402 -1.48 17.95 -0.54
C ARG A 402 -0.97 16.71 0.18
N VAL A 403 0.33 16.52 0.15
CA VAL A 403 1.04 15.38 0.76
C VAL A 403 2.10 15.90 1.72
N PRO A 404 2.40 15.16 2.81
CA PRO A 404 3.42 15.59 3.74
C PRO A 404 4.80 15.52 3.08
N SER A 405 5.59 16.56 3.32
CA SER A 405 6.98 16.70 2.89
C SER A 405 7.83 16.97 4.12
N SER A 406 8.75 16.06 4.41
CA SER A 406 9.70 16.22 5.50
C SER A 406 11.06 16.63 4.97
N ALA A 407 11.50 17.80 5.40
CA ALA A 407 12.85 18.30 5.18
C ALA A 407 13.25 19.20 6.35
N ASN A 408 14.53 19.16 6.75
CA ASN A 408 15.11 20.04 7.77
C ASN A 408 14.31 20.10 9.10
N ASP A 409 13.88 18.95 9.60
CA ASP A 409 13.12 18.81 10.85
C ASP A 409 11.82 19.64 10.88
N SER A 410 11.17 19.74 9.73
CA SER A 410 9.87 20.38 9.54
C SER A 410 8.98 19.54 8.63
N VAL A 411 7.67 19.70 8.78
CA VAL A 411 6.68 19.10 7.88
C VAL A 411 5.95 20.21 7.14
N GLU A 412 6.03 20.15 5.82
CA GLU A 412 5.27 21.01 4.92
C GLU A 412 4.27 20.15 4.14
N TRP A 413 3.20 20.78 3.65
CA TRP A 413 2.19 20.11 2.82
C TRP A 413 2.32 20.58 1.37
N VAL A 414 2.91 19.74 0.53
CA VAL A 414 3.26 20.06 -0.87
C VAL A 414 2.34 19.36 -1.85
N GLY A 415 2.32 19.78 -3.12
CA GLY A 415 1.60 19.06 -4.17
C GLY A 415 2.31 17.75 -4.54
N ILE A 416 1.58 16.78 -5.09
CA ILE A 416 2.18 15.54 -5.63
C ILE A 416 3.08 15.90 -6.84
N PRO A 417 4.28 15.31 -6.99
CA PRO A 417 5.19 15.64 -8.07
C PRO A 417 4.63 15.17 -9.41
N ARG A 418 4.83 15.96 -10.46
CA ARG A 418 4.51 15.55 -11.83
C ARG A 418 5.41 14.43 -12.39
N HIS A 419 6.56 14.20 -11.78
CA HIS A 419 7.50 13.14 -12.21
C HIS A 419 7.22 11.78 -11.56
N GLN A 420 6.08 11.62 -10.86
CA GLN A 420 5.70 10.39 -10.14
C GLN A 420 6.72 10.01 -9.03
N ALA A 421 6.62 8.81 -8.45
CA ALA A 421 7.48 8.40 -7.35
C ALA A 421 8.84 7.94 -7.86
N GLN A 422 9.93 8.38 -7.22
CA GLN A 422 11.27 7.82 -7.46
C GLN A 422 11.43 6.47 -6.76
N ILE A 423 10.77 6.32 -5.59
CA ILE A 423 10.76 5.12 -4.78
C ILE A 423 9.32 4.78 -4.39
N SER A 424 8.90 3.54 -4.60
CA SER A 424 7.62 3.03 -4.10
C SER A 424 7.85 1.92 -3.09
N LEU A 425 7.09 1.91 -1.99
CA LEU A 425 7.20 0.93 -0.92
C LEU A 425 5.87 0.18 -0.77
N VAL A 426 5.93 -1.14 -0.71
CA VAL A 426 4.75 -1.99 -0.47
C VAL A 426 5.05 -2.98 0.65
N SER A 427 4.26 -2.89 1.72
CA SER A 427 4.23 -3.92 2.76
C SER A 427 3.05 -4.86 2.46
N SER A 428 3.31 -6.16 2.35
CA SER A 428 2.38 -7.14 1.81
C SER A 428 2.32 -8.42 2.65
N ALA A 429 1.26 -9.19 2.44
CA ALA A 429 1.06 -10.56 2.90
C ALA A 429 0.29 -11.32 1.79
N GLY A 430 0.96 -12.20 1.04
CA GLY A 430 0.41 -13.01 -0.05
C GLY A 430 0.05 -12.23 -1.32
N MET A 431 0.84 -11.21 -1.69
CA MET A 431 0.62 -10.47 -2.93
C MET A 431 1.92 -9.94 -3.52
N ASP A 432 2.01 -10.05 -4.84
CA ASP A 432 3.10 -9.61 -5.69
C ASP A 432 2.98 -8.15 -6.18
N ILE A 433 4.05 -7.64 -6.80
CA ILE A 433 4.01 -6.37 -7.53
C ILE A 433 3.16 -6.51 -8.78
N ILE A 434 2.25 -5.55 -9.01
CA ILE A 434 1.41 -5.50 -10.19
C ILE A 434 1.77 -4.27 -11.02
N VAL A 435 2.14 -4.49 -12.28
CA VAL A 435 2.56 -3.42 -13.20
C VAL A 435 1.51 -2.31 -13.32
N ALA A 436 0.23 -2.68 -13.39
CA ALA A 436 -0.87 -1.74 -13.50
C ALA A 436 -1.02 -0.80 -12.28
N SER A 437 -0.36 -1.10 -11.16
CA SER A 437 -0.37 -0.28 -9.93
C SER A 437 0.77 0.74 -9.85
N LEU A 438 1.74 0.68 -10.76
CA LEU A 438 3.01 1.42 -10.61
C LEU A 438 2.90 2.90 -10.96
N ALA A 439 3.20 3.78 -9.99
CA ALA A 439 3.23 5.23 -10.15
C ALA A 439 4.64 5.81 -10.00
N LEU A 440 5.54 5.54 -10.95
CA LEU A 440 6.91 5.21 -10.58
C LEU A 440 8.05 5.84 -11.43
N ALA A 441 8.17 7.17 -11.64
CA ALA A 441 9.21 7.90 -12.42
C ALA A 441 9.89 7.20 -13.66
N ASN A 442 10.86 7.80 -14.32
CA ASN A 442 11.70 7.05 -15.27
C ASN A 442 12.98 6.61 -14.55
N GLY A 443 13.22 5.31 -14.45
CA GLY A 443 14.29 4.73 -13.63
C GLY A 443 13.92 4.54 -12.16
N GLY A 444 12.66 4.80 -11.78
CA GLY A 444 12.17 4.64 -10.40
C GLY A 444 12.11 3.17 -9.98
N HIS A 445 12.18 2.92 -8.68
CA HIS A 445 12.21 1.56 -8.10
C HIS A 445 11.03 1.35 -7.15
N ILE A 446 10.39 0.19 -7.26
CA ILE A 446 9.43 -0.30 -6.26
C ILE A 446 10.06 -1.43 -5.46
N TYR A 447 9.85 -1.40 -4.15
CA TYR A 447 10.25 -2.43 -3.21
C TYR A 447 9.00 -3.02 -2.56
N LEU A 448 8.89 -4.35 -2.58
CA LEU A 448 7.82 -5.08 -1.91
C LEU A 448 8.43 -6.07 -0.92
N GLN A 449 7.87 -6.12 0.28
CA GLN A 449 8.14 -7.17 1.25
C GLN A 449 6.84 -7.91 1.57
N ASP A 450 6.83 -9.20 1.24
CA ASP A 450 5.74 -10.11 1.49
C ASP A 450 6.00 -10.98 2.74
N GLY A 451 5.01 -11.06 3.62
CA GLY A 451 5.03 -11.89 4.81
C GLY A 451 4.63 -13.34 4.60
N MET A 452 4.09 -13.75 3.44
CA MET A 452 3.59 -15.12 3.26
C MET A 452 4.50 -15.97 2.36
N ASP A 453 4.96 -15.43 1.24
CA ASP A 453 5.70 -16.16 0.21
C ASP A 453 7.23 -15.95 0.29
N GLY A 454 7.75 -15.83 1.52
CA GLY A 454 9.18 -15.62 1.82
C GLY A 454 10.13 -16.62 1.17
N ASN A 455 9.72 -17.88 1.02
CA ASN A 455 10.52 -18.94 0.41
C ASN A 455 10.38 -19.06 -1.10
N THR A 456 9.48 -18.31 -1.71
CA THR A 456 9.25 -18.38 -3.16
C THR A 456 10.47 -17.81 -3.87
N PRO A 457 11.12 -18.58 -4.77
CA PRO A 457 12.24 -18.07 -5.55
C PRO A 457 11.85 -16.83 -6.34
N VAL A 458 12.73 -15.84 -6.33
CA VAL A 458 12.55 -14.61 -7.09
C VAL A 458 12.55 -14.94 -8.58
N GLN A 459 11.45 -14.65 -9.26
CA GLN A 459 11.32 -14.87 -10.70
C GLN A 459 10.39 -13.85 -11.35
N THR A 460 10.48 -13.74 -12.68
CA THR A 460 9.63 -12.88 -13.49
C THR A 460 9.13 -13.66 -14.68
N THR A 461 7.84 -13.56 -14.97
CA THR A 461 7.23 -14.08 -16.20
C THR A 461 6.65 -12.93 -17.00
N TYR A 462 6.48 -13.14 -18.31
CA TYR A 462 5.83 -12.18 -19.19
C TYR A 462 4.87 -12.93 -20.10
N GLY A 463 3.58 -12.58 -20.05
CA GLY A 463 2.55 -13.13 -20.93
C GLY A 463 2.24 -14.61 -20.72
N THR A 464 2.49 -15.14 -19.52
CA THR A 464 2.12 -16.50 -19.13
C THR A 464 0.64 -16.65 -18.81
N ASP A 465 -0.01 -15.58 -18.34
CA ASP A 465 -1.46 -15.56 -18.16
C ASP A 465 -2.17 -15.42 -19.51
N GLU A 466 -2.99 -16.40 -19.86
CA GLU A 466 -3.85 -16.37 -21.05
C GLU A 466 -4.82 -15.18 -21.05
N CYS A 467 -5.19 -14.68 -19.87
CA CYS A 467 -6.06 -13.51 -19.71
C CYS A 467 -5.30 -12.19 -19.83
N GLN A 468 -4.01 -12.17 -19.48
CA GLN A 468 -3.15 -10.99 -19.46
C GLN A 468 -1.81 -11.25 -20.19
N PRO A 469 -1.84 -11.60 -21.49
CA PRO A 469 -0.67 -12.07 -22.23
C PRO A 469 0.42 -11.00 -22.46
N ASN A 470 0.21 -9.77 -21.99
CA ASN A 470 1.15 -8.65 -22.14
C ASN A 470 1.50 -8.01 -20.81
N GLU A 471 1.32 -8.73 -19.70
CA GLU A 471 1.66 -8.25 -18.36
C GLU A 471 2.87 -9.00 -17.81
N TYR A 472 3.68 -8.28 -17.03
CA TYR A 472 4.74 -8.88 -16.24
C TYR A 472 4.14 -9.35 -14.92
N GLU A 473 4.50 -10.56 -14.52
CA GLU A 473 4.24 -11.07 -13.18
C GLU A 473 5.58 -11.23 -12.48
N PHE A 474 5.67 -10.69 -11.26
CA PHE A 474 6.84 -10.80 -10.41
C PHE A 474 6.48 -11.74 -9.27
N PHE A 475 7.39 -12.62 -8.88
CA PHE A 475 7.16 -13.55 -7.78
C PHE A 475 8.34 -13.47 -6.81
N GLY A 476 8.06 -13.74 -5.54
CA GLY A 476 9.05 -13.89 -4.48
C GLY A 476 8.71 -13.07 -3.23
N GLY A 477 9.26 -13.50 -2.09
CA GLY A 477 8.99 -12.87 -0.79
C GLY A 477 9.49 -11.43 -0.65
N SER A 478 10.60 -11.09 -1.29
CA SER A 478 11.07 -9.71 -1.44
C SER A 478 11.27 -9.42 -2.91
N GLN A 479 10.78 -8.26 -3.36
CA GLN A 479 10.85 -7.88 -4.77
C GLN A 479 11.39 -6.47 -4.91
N CYS A 480 12.24 -6.25 -5.92
CA CYS A 480 12.73 -4.93 -6.30
C CYS A 480 12.60 -4.80 -7.82
N VAL A 481 11.70 -3.93 -8.29
CA VAL A 481 11.47 -3.74 -9.72
C VAL A 481 11.77 -2.31 -10.11
N LYS A 482 12.60 -2.14 -11.13
CA LYS A 482 12.89 -0.85 -11.76
C LYS A 482 11.99 -0.67 -12.98
N ARG A 483 11.45 0.54 -13.16
CA ARG A 483 10.72 0.93 -14.37
C ARG A 483 11.59 1.81 -15.26
N THR A 484 11.66 1.50 -16.55
CA THR A 484 12.35 2.32 -17.57
C THR A 484 11.38 2.71 -18.67
N ALA A 485 11.27 4.00 -18.97
CA ALA A 485 10.48 4.50 -20.09
C ALA A 485 11.28 4.36 -21.40
N VAL A 486 10.68 3.70 -22.38
CA VAL A 486 11.23 3.56 -23.73
C VAL A 486 10.41 4.45 -24.67
N VAL A 487 10.99 5.59 -25.03
CA VAL A 487 10.36 6.55 -25.94
C VAL A 487 10.91 6.32 -27.34
N SER A 488 10.03 5.94 -28.25
CA SER A 488 10.32 5.85 -29.69
C SER A 488 9.63 6.99 -30.44
N ALA A 489 9.89 7.10 -31.74
CA ALA A 489 9.22 8.10 -32.59
C ALA A 489 7.69 7.90 -32.68
N THR A 490 7.19 6.72 -32.37
CA THR A 490 5.78 6.34 -32.57
C THR A 490 5.08 5.84 -31.32
N ASP A 491 5.81 5.62 -30.23
CA ASP A 491 5.30 4.91 -29.07
C ASP A 491 6.07 5.29 -27.79
N VAL A 492 5.39 5.20 -26.66
CA VAL A 492 5.97 5.33 -25.32
C VAL A 492 5.57 4.09 -24.53
N THR A 493 6.52 3.19 -24.32
CA THR A 493 6.32 1.97 -23.55
C THR A 493 7.12 2.01 -22.25
N PHE A 494 6.81 1.09 -21.34
CA PHE A 494 7.58 0.89 -20.12
C PHE A 494 8.15 -0.53 -20.12
N GLU A 495 9.43 -0.62 -19.81
CA GLU A 495 10.13 -1.86 -19.51
C GLU A 495 10.32 -1.98 -18.00
N TYR A 496 10.29 -3.23 -17.51
CA TYR A 496 10.41 -3.54 -16.10
C TYR A 496 11.54 -4.53 -15.89
N GLU A 497 12.45 -4.18 -14.97
CA GLU A 497 13.63 -4.98 -14.67
C GLU A 497 13.57 -5.39 -13.20
N HIS A 498 13.54 -6.70 -12.95
CA HIS A 498 13.65 -7.25 -11.60
C HIS A 498 15.12 -7.18 -11.18
N ASN A 499 15.43 -6.46 -10.11
CA ASN A 499 16.76 -6.42 -9.54
C ASN A 499 17.07 -7.74 -8.82
N LEU A 500 17.92 -8.56 -9.43
CA LEU A 500 18.36 -9.84 -8.88
C LEU A 500 19.69 -9.74 -8.13
N ASN A 501 20.26 -8.53 -7.99
CA ASN A 501 21.49 -8.30 -7.25
C ASN A 501 21.15 -8.08 -5.78
N PHE A 502 21.01 -9.18 -5.05
CA PHE A 502 20.77 -9.19 -3.62
C PHE A 502 21.54 -10.32 -2.93
N THR A 503 21.68 -10.19 -1.61
CA THR A 503 22.21 -11.24 -0.74
C THR A 503 21.26 -11.45 0.42
N ASP A 504 20.97 -12.72 0.72
CA ASP A 504 20.16 -13.10 1.89
C ASP A 504 21.05 -13.34 3.11
N TYR A 505 20.65 -12.79 4.25
CA TYR A 505 21.31 -12.96 5.54
C TYR A 505 20.34 -13.50 6.57
N ALA A 506 20.70 -14.60 7.25
CA ALA A 506 19.95 -15.04 8.43
C ALA A 506 19.97 -13.94 9.50
N VAL A 507 18.81 -13.67 10.12
CA VAL A 507 18.73 -12.71 11.24
C VAL A 507 19.43 -13.29 12.48
N TYR A 508 19.28 -14.60 12.70
CA TYR A 508 19.75 -15.29 13.91
C TYR A 508 20.88 -16.28 13.62
N ALA A 509 21.95 -15.85 12.95
CA ALA A 509 23.06 -16.75 12.58
C ALA A 509 23.70 -17.50 13.77
N ASP A 510 23.68 -16.90 14.96
CA ASP A 510 24.35 -17.43 16.17
C ASP A 510 23.37 -18.09 17.17
N LYS A 511 22.08 -18.19 16.85
CA LYS A 511 21.04 -18.72 17.74
C LYS A 511 20.08 -19.60 16.97
N ASN A 512 19.41 -20.52 17.67
CA ASN A 512 18.30 -21.25 17.04
C ASN A 512 17.11 -20.31 16.88
N TRP A 513 16.82 -19.88 15.66
CA TRP A 513 15.74 -18.93 15.36
C TRP A 513 14.37 -19.45 15.80
N LYS A 514 14.15 -20.77 15.79
CA LYS A 514 12.89 -21.39 16.21
C LYS A 514 12.57 -21.05 17.67
N ASP A 515 13.57 -21.00 18.54
CA ASP A 515 13.39 -20.65 19.95
C ASP A 515 13.08 -19.16 20.15
N VAL A 516 13.52 -18.31 19.22
CA VAL A 516 13.28 -16.86 19.27
C VAL A 516 11.85 -16.54 18.87
N VAL A 517 11.35 -17.16 17.80
CA VAL A 517 10.01 -16.87 17.26
C VAL A 517 8.90 -17.73 17.87
N ASP A 518 9.25 -18.74 18.67
CA ASP A 518 8.32 -19.69 19.27
C ASP A 518 7.13 -18.97 19.92
N SER A 519 5.93 -19.51 19.68
CA SER A 519 4.65 -18.99 20.16
C SER A 519 4.21 -17.61 19.62
N ILE A 520 5.06 -16.90 18.86
CA ILE A 520 4.74 -15.58 18.26
C ILE A 520 4.54 -15.68 16.75
N PHE A 521 5.41 -16.41 16.05
CA PHE A 521 5.35 -16.66 14.61
C PHE A 521 5.59 -18.15 14.32
N SER A 522 5.13 -18.61 13.17
CA SER A 522 5.23 -20.05 12.83
C SER A 522 6.67 -20.44 12.55
N LYS A 523 7.13 -21.52 13.19
CA LYS A 523 8.46 -22.10 12.97
C LYS A 523 8.51 -23.20 11.90
N GLU A 524 7.37 -23.49 11.27
CA GLU A 524 7.20 -24.54 10.27
C GLU A 524 7.32 -24.03 8.82
N LEU A 525 7.29 -22.71 8.61
CA LEU A 525 7.29 -22.11 7.27
C LEU A 525 8.71 -21.75 6.80
N TYR A 526 9.34 -20.73 7.39
CA TYR A 526 10.70 -20.34 7.01
C TYR A 526 11.45 -19.56 8.07
N GLU A 527 12.78 -19.64 8.00
CA GLU A 527 13.69 -18.89 8.87
C GLU A 527 13.63 -17.38 8.59
N PRO A 528 13.54 -16.53 9.62
CA PRO A 528 13.64 -15.09 9.46
C PRO A 528 14.98 -14.65 8.85
N ARG A 529 14.92 -13.89 7.75
CA ARG A 529 16.10 -13.43 7.00
C ARG A 529 15.94 -12.01 6.48
N LEU A 530 17.06 -11.39 6.11
CA LEU A 530 17.12 -10.09 5.45
C LEU A 530 17.57 -10.29 4.01
N THR A 531 16.76 -9.85 3.05
CA THR A 531 17.16 -9.73 1.65
C THR A 531 17.70 -8.32 1.43
N VAL A 532 19.01 -8.22 1.21
CA VAL A 532 19.71 -6.94 1.05
C VAL A 532 20.05 -6.74 -0.42
N TYR A 533 19.41 -5.75 -1.03
CA TYR A 533 19.70 -5.36 -2.42
C TYR A 533 20.94 -4.48 -2.48
N ASP A 534 21.69 -4.57 -3.58
CA ASP A 534 22.79 -3.66 -3.84
C ASP A 534 22.29 -2.20 -3.96
N PRO A 535 23.05 -1.21 -3.47
CA PRO A 535 22.69 0.20 -3.62
C PRO A 535 22.49 0.61 -5.09
N VAL A 536 21.35 1.23 -5.40
CA VAL A 536 21.01 1.73 -6.72
C VAL A 536 20.90 3.25 -6.72
N ASN A 537 21.17 3.89 -7.86
CA ASN A 537 21.06 5.34 -7.96
C ASN A 537 19.60 5.79 -7.82
N ILE A 538 19.38 6.84 -7.04
CA ILE A 538 18.10 7.55 -7.02
C ILE A 538 18.00 8.35 -8.32
N VAL A 539 16.86 8.26 -9.00
CA VAL A 539 16.62 9.01 -10.25
C VAL A 539 16.78 10.49 -9.99
N LEU A 540 17.69 11.14 -10.70
CA LEU A 540 17.80 12.59 -10.69
C LEU A 540 16.68 13.19 -11.52
N ILE A 541 15.89 14.08 -10.93
CA ILE A 541 14.86 14.83 -11.64
C ILE A 541 15.47 16.14 -12.07
N ASP A 542 15.53 16.37 -13.37
CA ASP A 542 15.90 17.67 -13.89
C ASP A 542 14.77 18.66 -13.56
N HIS A 543 15.06 19.62 -12.67
CA HIS A 543 14.10 20.65 -12.30
C HIS A 543 13.88 21.68 -13.42
N GLY A 544 14.59 21.58 -14.55
CA GLY A 544 14.53 22.50 -15.67
C GLY A 544 13.23 22.51 -16.48
N ASP A 545 12.35 21.51 -16.31
CA ASP A 545 11.14 21.32 -17.14
C ASP A 545 9.81 21.61 -16.40
N VAL A 546 9.83 22.31 -15.25
CA VAL A 546 8.61 22.66 -14.47
C VAL A 546 8.01 24.01 -14.88
#